data_AF-A0A7C7VG88-F1
#
_entry.id   AF-A0A7C7VG88-F1
#
_cell.length_a   1.000
_cell.length_b   1.000
_cell.length_c   1.000
_cell.angle_alpha   90.00
_cell.angle_beta   90.00
_cell.angle_gamma   90.00
#
_symmetry.space_group_name_H-M   'P 1'
#
loop_
_entity.id
_entity.type
_entity.pdbx_description
1 polymer ?
#
loop_
_entity_poly.entity_id
_entity_poly.type
_entity_poly.pdbx_seq_one_letter_code
_entity_poly.pdbx_strand_id
1 'polypeptide(L)' 'MIDLHTHTIFSDGVLVPAELARRAQALDYKALAFTDHVDF' A
#
# COMPACT_ATOMS: atom_id res chain seq x y z
N MET A 1 6.22 2.53 -11.68
CA MET A 1 5.40 3.67 -11.22
C MET A 1 5.82 4.12 -9.81
N ILE A 2 5.51 5.32 -9.35
CA ILE A 2 5.61 5.70 -7.93
C ILE A 2 4.20 5.95 -7.43
N ASP A 3 3.78 5.23 -6.40
CA ASP A 3 2.47 5.41 -5.76
C ASP A 3 2.66 5.80 -4.29
N LEU A 4 2.14 6.96 -3.93
CA LEU A 4 2.36 7.56 -2.62
C LEU A 4 1.08 7.62 -1.78
N HIS A 5 0.01 6.92 -2.20
CA HIS A 5 -1.26 6.95 -1.49
C HIS A 5 -1.97 5.60 -1.57
N THR A 6 -1.58 4.68 -0.69
CA THR A 6 -2.18 3.34 -0.62
C THR A 6 -2.52 2.94 0.80
N HIS A 7 -3.65 2.25 0.98
CA HIS A 7 -4.14 1.84 2.28
C HIS A 7 -3.97 0.33 2.46
N THR A 8 -3.71 -0.08 3.68
CA THR A 8 -3.54 -1.47 4.09
C THR A 8 -4.75 -1.92 4.93
N ILE A 9 -4.78 -3.20 5.32
CA ILE A 9 -5.82 -3.68 6.26
C ILE A 9 -5.83 -2.99 7.62
N PHE A 10 -4.85 -2.15 7.93
CA PHE A 10 -4.83 -1.38 9.17
C PHE A 10 -5.75 -0.15 9.12
N SER A 11 -6.33 0.17 7.97
CA SER A 11 -7.41 1.15 7.83
C SER A 11 -8.56 0.58 6.99
N ASP A 12 -8.85 1.12 5.81
CA ASP A 12 -9.91 0.67 4.90
C ASP A 12 -9.37 -0.10 3.67
N GLY A 13 -8.06 -0.35 3.62
CA GLY A 13 -7.45 -1.21 2.62
C GLY A 13 -7.76 -2.70 2.83
N VAL A 14 -7.54 -3.50 1.79
CA VAL A 14 -7.91 -4.94 1.80
C VAL A 14 -6.70 -5.86 1.95
N LEU A 15 -5.48 -5.38 1.65
CA LEU A 15 -4.28 -6.21 1.62
C LEU A 15 -3.36 -5.92 2.82
N VAL A 16 -2.77 -6.97 3.37
CA VAL A 16 -1.67 -6.83 4.34
C VAL A 16 -0.49 -6.09 3.69
N PRO A 17 0.32 -5.34 4.44
CA PRO A 17 1.43 -4.57 3.88
C PRO A 17 2.37 -5.40 2.99
N ALA A 18 2.66 -6.64 3.39
CA ALA A 18 3.53 -7.55 2.63
C ALA A 18 2.93 -7.94 1.26
N GLU A 19 1.62 -8.17 1.19
CA GLU A 19 0.93 -8.53 -0.06
C GLU A 19 0.83 -7.32 -0.98
N LEU A 20 0.49 -6.14 -0.44
CA LEU A 20 0.45 -4.89 -1.21
C LEU A 20 1.83 -4.55 -1.80
N ALA A 21 2.90 -4.66 -1.00
CA ALA A 21 4.28 -4.47 -1.45
C ALA A 21 4.70 -5.51 -2.50
N ARG A 22 4.35 -6.79 -2.32
CA ARG A 22 4.67 -7.84 -3.30
C ARG A 22 4.00 -7.58 -4.65
N ARG A 23 2.74 -7.13 -4.65
CA ARG A 23 2.03 -6.77 -5.90
C ARG A 23 2.64 -5.55 -6.57
N ALA A 24 2.96 -4.52 -5.81
CA ALA A 24 3.64 -3.33 -6.34
C ALA A 24 4.99 -3.70 -6.98
N GLN A 25 5.75 -4.60 -6.35
CA GLN A 25 6.98 -5.13 -6.93
C GLN A 25 6.73 -5.91 -8.24
N ALA A 26 5.72 -6.77 -8.28
CA ALA A 26 5.37 -7.53 -9.49
C ALA A 26 4.93 -6.64 -10.66
N LEU A 27 4.42 -5.44 -10.36
CA LEU A 27 4.03 -4.42 -11.33
C LEU A 27 5.13 -3.39 -11.62
N ASP A 28 6.37 -3.64 -11.17
CA ASP A 28 7.54 -2.80 -11.40
C ASP A 28 7.37 -1.35 -10.88
N TYR A 29 6.80 -1.22 -9.68
CA TYR A 29 6.75 0.05 -8.97
C TYR A 29 8.16 0.39 -8.44
N LYS A 30 8.58 1.63 -8.68
CA LYS A 30 9.86 2.18 -8.20
C LYS A 30 9.80 2.54 -6.72
N ALA A 31 8.62 2.95 -6.25
CA ALA A 31 8.36 3.25 -4.84
C ALA A 31 6.86 3.11 -4.54
N LEU A 32 6.57 2.80 -3.28
CA LEU A 32 5.24 2.61 -2.72
C LEU A 32 5.22 3.22 -1.31
N ALA A 33 4.22 4.02 -0.97
CA ALA A 33 3.99 4.50 0.39
C ALA A 33 2.66 3.98 0.95
N PHE A 34 2.69 3.52 2.19
CA PHE A 34 1.49 3.23 2.97
C PHE A 34 1.04 4.50 3.67
N THR A 35 -0.22 4.88 3.47
CA THR A 35 -0.83 6.10 4.00
C THR A 35 -2.19 5.78 4.61
N ASP A 36 -2.19 4.82 5.53
CA ASP A 36 -3.39 4.41 6.26
C ASP A 36 -4.08 5.63 6.93
N HIS A 37 -5.42 5.58 7.01
CA HIS A 37 -6.18 6.56 7.76
C HIS A 37 -5.75 6.58 9.23
N VAL A 38 -5.68 7.79 9.82
CA VAL A 38 -5.36 8.01 11.23
C VAL A 38 -6.44 8.92 11.82
N ASP A 39 -7.62 8.36 12.01
CA ASP A 39 -8.78 8.93 12.69
C ASP A 39 -9.56 7.85 13.47
N PHE A 40 -10.60 8.25 14.22
CA PHE A 40 -11.45 7.38 15.04
C PHE A 40 -12.82 7.17 14.40
#